data_AF-A0AA85AQV2-F1
#
_entry.id   AF-A0AA85AQV2-F1
#
_cell.length_a   1.000
_cell.length_b   1.000
_cell.length_c   1.000
_cell.angle_alpha   90.00
_cell.angle_beta   90.00
_cell.angle_gamma   90.00
#
_symmetry.space_group_name_H-M   'P 1'
#
loop_
_entity.id
_entity.type
_entity.pdbx_description
1 polymer ?
#
loop_
_entity_poly.entity_id
_entity_poly.type
_entity_poly.pdbx_seq_one_letter_code
_entity_poly.pdbx_strand_id
1 'polypeptide(L)'
;MYDINGNGTIEKHEMVEIIKAIYSMLGADESTVDLSPEARTDEIFEKMDSNSDGVLTREEFMDGCMADKQLYSMLLADEPAE
;
A
#
# COMPACT_ATOMS: atom_id res chain seq x y z
N MET A 1 8.18 -7.40 5.06
CA MET A 1 8.28 -5.93 5.04
C MET A 1 6.93 -5.25 4.80
N TYR A 2 5.92 -5.97 4.29
CA TYR A 2 4.57 -5.42 4.05
C TYR A 2 3.51 -6.16 4.89
N ASP A 3 3.55 -7.48 4.88
CA ASP A 3 2.87 -8.33 5.85
C ASP A 3 3.51 -8.12 7.25
N ILE A 4 2.75 -7.50 8.17
CA ILE A 4 3.19 -7.10 9.52
C ILE A 4 3.09 -8.29 10.46
N ASN A 5 2.01 -9.05 10.36
CA ASN A 5 1.71 -10.18 11.23
C ASN A 5 2.35 -11.50 10.75
N GLY A 6 2.85 -11.55 9.51
CA GLY A 6 3.52 -12.69 8.90
C GLY A 6 2.58 -13.81 8.47
N ASN A 7 1.29 -13.53 8.28
CA ASN A 7 0.27 -14.53 7.96
C ASN A 7 0.27 -14.94 6.46
N GLY A 8 1.03 -14.26 5.62
CA GLY A 8 1.16 -14.50 4.18
C GLY A 8 0.18 -13.72 3.30
N THR A 9 -0.69 -12.92 3.92
CA THR A 9 -1.66 -12.01 3.29
C THR A 9 -1.50 -10.60 3.86
N ILE A 10 -2.04 -9.60 3.19
CA ILE A 10 -2.00 -8.21 3.66
C ILE A 10 -3.44 -7.79 3.95
N GLU A 11 -3.73 -7.62 5.22
CA GLU A 11 -5.03 -7.12 5.67
C GLU A 11 -5.11 -5.61 5.42
N LYS A 12 -6.34 -5.11 5.30
CA LYS A 12 -6.61 -3.68 5.08
C LYS A 12 -5.90 -2.78 6.11
N HIS A 13 -5.88 -3.22 7.38
CA HIS A 13 -5.22 -2.47 8.44
C HIS A 13 -3.69 -2.43 8.25
N GLU A 14 -3.08 -3.49 7.73
CA GLU A 14 -1.64 -3.54 7.46
C GLU A 14 -1.30 -2.62 6.29
N MET A 15 -2.15 -2.61 5.27
CA MET A 15 -1.98 -1.72 4.12
C MET A 15 -2.05 -0.24 4.49
N VAL A 16 -2.94 0.15 5.41
CA VAL A 16 -3.00 1.53 5.94
C VAL A 16 -1.69 1.91 6.62
N GLU A 17 -1.12 1.02 7.43
CA GLU A 17 0.12 1.28 8.16
C GLU A 17 1.32 1.40 7.20
N ILE A 18 1.38 0.57 6.14
CA ILE A 18 2.39 0.69 5.09
C ILE A 18 2.29 2.05 4.40
N ILE A 19 1.08 2.43 3.97
CA ILE A 19 0.84 3.69 3.25
C ILE A 19 1.16 4.90 4.16
N LYS A 20 0.78 4.85 5.44
CA LYS A 20 1.17 5.88 6.43
C LYS A 20 2.69 5.97 6.58
N ALA A 21 3.39 4.85 6.70
CA ALA A 21 4.84 4.82 6.84
C ALA A 21 5.52 5.43 5.60
N ILE A 22 5.05 5.10 4.40
CA ILE A 22 5.49 5.67 3.13
C ILE A 22 5.28 7.19 3.10
N TYR A 23 4.10 7.68 3.45
CA TYR A 23 3.82 9.11 3.47
C TYR A 23 4.70 9.86 4.47
N SER A 24 4.94 9.26 5.64
CA SER A 24 5.84 9.80 6.65
C SER A 24 7.30 9.85 6.16
N MET A 25 7.75 8.85 5.38
CA MET A 25 9.09 8.81 4.79
C MET A 25 9.26 9.81 3.65
N LEU A 26 8.23 10.01 2.82
CA LEU A 26 8.24 10.96 1.71
C LEU A 26 8.08 12.42 2.16
N GLY A 27 7.86 12.66 3.46
CA GLY A 27 7.61 14.00 4.01
C GLY A 27 6.32 14.62 3.51
N ALA A 28 5.40 13.81 2.98
CA ALA A 28 4.06 14.23 2.62
C ALA A 28 3.25 14.36 3.90
N ASP A 29 3.17 15.57 4.42
CA ASP A 29 2.34 15.90 5.56
C ASP A 29 0.87 15.59 5.21
N GLU A 30 0.05 15.14 6.17
CA GLU A 30 -1.37 14.82 5.97
C GLU A 30 -2.16 15.98 5.33
N SER A 31 -1.60 17.19 5.40
CA SER A 31 -2.11 18.42 4.77
C SER A 31 -1.80 18.57 3.27
N THR A 32 -0.89 17.75 2.70
CA THR A 32 -0.47 17.79 1.28
C THR A 32 -1.13 16.74 0.40
N VAL A 33 -1.80 15.76 1.01
CA VAL A 33 -2.52 14.68 0.33
C VAL A 33 -4.02 14.99 0.29
N ASP A 34 -4.59 15.09 -0.91
CA ASP A 34 -6.04 15.30 -1.13
C ASP A 34 -6.92 14.21 -0.48
N LEU A 35 -6.35 13.04 -0.16
CA LEU A 35 -7.05 11.87 0.37
C LEU A 35 -6.32 11.34 1.60
N SER A 36 -7.05 11.09 2.69
CA SER A 36 -6.53 10.45 3.89
C SER A 36 -5.92 9.07 3.57
N PRO A 37 -4.88 8.62 4.29
CA PRO A 37 -4.24 7.32 4.04
C PRO A 37 -5.22 6.17 4.09
N GLU A 38 -6.24 6.22 4.96
CA GLU A 38 -7.33 5.26 5.01
C GLU A 38 -8.17 5.25 3.73
N ALA A 39 -8.58 6.42 3.22
CA ALA A 39 -9.37 6.54 2.00
C ALA A 39 -8.60 6.07 0.76
N ARG A 40 -7.31 6.44 0.67
CA ARG A 40 -6.38 5.92 -0.36
C ARG A 40 -6.23 4.41 -0.27
N THR A 41 -6.09 3.89 0.94
CA THR A 41 -6.00 2.44 1.15
C THR A 41 -7.28 1.77 0.70
N ASP A 42 -8.45 2.28 1.07
CA ASP A 42 -9.75 1.77 0.62
C ASP A 42 -9.85 1.69 -0.91
N GLU A 43 -9.55 2.78 -1.63
CA GLU A 43 -9.62 2.80 -3.10
C GLU A 43 -8.67 1.82 -3.77
N ILE A 44 -7.45 1.70 -3.24
CA ILE A 44 -6.45 0.81 -3.79
C ILE A 44 -6.81 -0.64 -3.44
N PHE A 45 -7.15 -0.90 -2.17
CA PHE A 45 -7.52 -2.21 -1.67
C PHE A 45 -8.70 -2.77 -2.46
N GLU A 46 -9.76 -1.98 -2.67
CA GLU A 46 -10.94 -2.42 -3.43
C GLU A 46 -10.62 -2.70 -4.91
N LYS A 47 -9.59 -2.05 -5.47
CA LYS A 47 -9.09 -2.35 -6.83
C LYS A 47 -8.19 -3.57 -6.89
N MET A 48 -7.38 -3.81 -5.85
CA MET A 48 -6.45 -4.93 -5.80
C MET A 48 -7.14 -6.23 -5.39
N ASP A 49 -8.11 -6.15 -4.48
CA ASP A 49 -8.90 -7.24 -3.92
C ASP A 49 -9.92 -7.75 -4.94
N SER A 50 -9.40 -8.45 -5.95
CA SER A 50 -10.19 -8.95 -7.08
C SER A 50 -11.16 -10.06 -6.67
N ASN A 51 -10.83 -10.82 -5.63
CA ASN A 51 -11.70 -11.85 -5.09
C ASN A 51 -12.66 -11.32 -4.01
N SER A 52 -12.46 -10.09 -3.53
CA SER A 52 -13.23 -9.42 -2.48
C SER A 52 -13.31 -10.24 -1.20
N ASP A 53 -12.22 -10.93 -0.84
CA ASP A 53 -12.12 -11.73 0.37
C ASP A 53 -11.70 -10.90 1.59
N GLY A 54 -11.35 -9.62 1.38
CA GLY A 54 -10.93 -8.71 2.44
C GLY A 54 -9.47 -8.84 2.83
N VAL A 55 -8.66 -9.59 2.08
CA VAL A 55 -7.21 -9.72 2.26
C VAL A 55 -6.48 -9.71 0.91
N LEU A 56 -5.34 -9.04 0.82
CA LEU A 56 -4.55 -9.09 -0.41
C LEU A 56 -3.53 -10.21 -0.32
N THR A 57 -3.63 -11.17 -1.23
CA THR A 57 -2.54 -12.13 -1.42
C THR A 57 -1.30 -11.44 -2.01
N ARG A 58 -0.15 -12.10 -1.93
CA ARG A 58 1.09 -11.57 -2.54
C ARG A 58 0.94 -11.27 -4.03
N GLU A 59 0.18 -12.10 -4.75
CA GLU A 59 -0.07 -11.89 -6.18
C GLU A 59 -0.96 -10.66 -6.41
N GLU A 60 -2.08 -10.55 -5.69
CA GLU A 60 -2.98 -9.39 -5.79
C GLU A 60 -2.29 -8.09 -5.40
N PHE A 61 -1.46 -8.13 -4.35
CA PHE A 61 -0.67 -6.97 -3.95
C PHE A 61 0.36 -6.58 -5.02
N MET A 62 1.07 -7.53 -5.61
CA MET A 62 2.04 -7.25 -6.69
C MET A 62 1.35 -6.69 -7.93
N ASP A 63 0.27 -7.33 -8.37
CA ASP A 63 -0.49 -6.92 -9.56
C ASP A 63 -1.10 -5.53 -9.34
N GLY A 64 -1.66 -5.32 -8.16
CA GLY A 64 -2.17 -4.05 -7.70
C GLY A 64 -1.12 -2.94 -7.64
N CYS A 65 0.07 -3.24 -7.12
CA CYS A 65 1.17 -2.28 -7.11
C CYS A 65 1.58 -1.94 -8.54
N MET A 66 1.71 -2.94 -9.43
CA MET A 66 2.02 -2.68 -10.83
C MET A 66 0.94 -1.86 -11.54
N ALA A 67 -0.33 -2.05 -11.19
CA ALA A 67 -1.45 -1.26 -11.70
C ALA A 67 -1.38 0.19 -11.21
N ASP A 68 -0.96 0.42 -9.95
CA ASP A 68 -0.79 1.74 -9.36
C ASP A 68 0.68 2.19 -9.36
N LYS A 69 1.06 2.89 -10.45
CA LYS A 69 2.42 3.44 -10.60
C LYS A 69 2.86 4.34 -9.44
N GLN A 70 1.95 5.01 -8.75
CA GLN A 70 2.31 5.85 -7.61
C GLN A 70 2.72 4.96 -6.44
N LEU A 71 1.89 3.99 -6.08
CA LEU A 71 2.20 3.03 -5.01
C LEU A 71 3.48 2.24 -5.32
N TYR A 72 3.65 1.77 -6.55
CA TYR A 72 4.87 1.08 -6.97
C TYR A 72 6.13 1.95 -6.82
N SER A 73 6.06 3.21 -7.26
CA SER A 73 7.18 4.14 -7.14
C SER A 73 7.50 4.48 -5.68
N MET A 74 6.49 4.50 -4.82
CA MET A 74 6.66 4.73 -3.39
C MET A 74 7.29 3.52 -2.68
N LEU A 75 6.89 2.30 -3.04
CA LEU A 75 7.43 1.06 -2.50
C LEU A 75 8.89 0.81 -2.97
N LEU A 76 9.22 1.19 -4.20
CA LEU A 76 10.57 1.11 -4.75
C LEU A 76 11.52 2.20 -4.23
N ALA A 77 11.00 3.28 -3.62
CA ALA A 77 11.84 4.36 -3.11
C ALA A 77 12.75 3.94 -1.94
N ASP A 78 12.57 2.73 -1.39
CA ASP A 78 13.44 2.11 -0.38
C ASP A 78 14.61 1.30 -0.97
N GLU A 79 14.74 1.19 -2.31
CA GLU A 79 15.96 0.62 -2.89
C GLU A 79 17.11 1.65 -2.84
N PRO A 80 18.22 1.37 -2.13
CA PRO A 80 19.40 2.20 -2.25
C PRO A 80 19.89 2.11 -3.70
N ALA A 81 19.94 3.25 -4.38
CA ALA A 81 20.64 3.35 -5.66
C ALA A 81 22.04 2.75 -5.51
N GLU A 82 22.32 1.68 -6.27
CA GLU A 82 23.66 1.09 -6.41
C GLU A 82 24.70 2.12 -6.88
#